data_AF-A0A350CVY8-F1
#
_entry.id   AF-A0A350CVY8-F1
#
_cell.length_a   1.000
_cell.length_b   1.000
_cell.length_c   1.000
_cell.angle_alpha   90.00
_cell.angle_beta   90.00
_cell.angle_gamma   90.00
#
_symmetry.space_group_name_H-M   'P 1'
#
loop_
_entity.id
_entity.type
_entity.pdbx_description
1 polymer ?
#
loop_
_entity_poly.entity_id
_entity_poly.type
_entity_poly.pdbx_seq_one_letter_code
_entity_poly.pdbx_strand_id
1 'polypeptide(L)'
;MDNDYSWTKFNPAAAQKLCAYSDRREELLSWLYSALPEETNYLHDPDHKKLTDIDPFTVFGVMNRHISQEKKAEVAKAFKIFFKVDEPSPTDFRGVSPLNNENSMFFGFKDGKTKEDINNLWTLFLGIFGQNNEVADLFNEMTRHQYGIKFNLTMGMYWVCPTKYFPLDGPSRKYLNARGVPVSEQVPSYDEFLKISEEVRQKLCGGSTADNAFAIVTRDIYYSTHKAQ
;
A
#
# COMPACT_ATOMS: atom_id res chain seq x y z
N MET A 1 2.85 -25.85 9.08
CA MET A 1 3.62 -24.62 9.28
C MET A 1 2.62 -23.54 9.59
N ASP A 2 2.81 -22.83 10.70
CA ASP A 2 1.96 -21.69 11.03
C ASP A 2 2.13 -20.61 9.96
N ASN A 3 1.01 -20.00 9.57
CA ASN A 3 1.00 -18.91 8.61
C ASN A 3 1.69 -17.68 9.22
N ASP A 4 2.78 -17.21 8.62
CA ASP A 4 3.48 -15.98 9.06
C ASP A 4 2.75 -14.73 8.56
N TYR A 5 2.26 -13.90 9.49
CA TYR A 5 1.60 -12.61 9.20
C TYR A 5 2.40 -11.42 9.75
N SER A 6 3.69 -11.58 10.05
CA SER A 6 4.55 -10.54 10.65
C SER A 6 4.56 -9.22 9.87
N TRP A 7 4.31 -9.25 8.56
CA TRP A 7 4.20 -8.05 7.72
C TRP A 7 3.10 -7.10 8.21
N THR A 8 2.04 -7.60 8.85
CA THR A 8 0.93 -6.77 9.35
C THR A 8 1.31 -5.91 10.53
N LYS A 9 2.41 -6.24 11.23
CA LYS A 9 3.03 -5.42 12.28
C LYS A 9 4.20 -4.60 11.74
N PHE A 10 5.03 -5.24 10.93
CA PHE A 10 6.21 -4.60 10.34
C PHE A 10 5.85 -3.39 9.46
N ASN A 11 4.89 -3.54 8.54
CA ASN A 11 4.58 -2.46 7.60
C ASN A 11 4.04 -1.20 8.30
N PRO A 12 3.08 -1.28 9.25
CA PRO A 12 2.66 -0.10 10.02
C PRO A 12 3.81 0.53 10.81
N ALA A 13 4.68 -0.28 11.42
CA ALA A 13 5.82 0.24 12.17
C ALA A 13 6.82 0.99 11.25
N ALA A 14 7.11 0.44 10.06
CA ALA A 14 7.93 1.10 9.05
C ALA A 14 7.26 2.38 8.51
N ALA A 15 5.95 2.36 8.29
CA ALA A 15 5.19 3.48 7.77
C ALA A 15 5.12 4.65 8.78
N GLN A 16 4.98 4.35 10.07
CA GLN A 16 5.07 5.35 11.12
C GLN A 16 6.44 6.06 11.13
N LYS A 17 7.54 5.32 10.92
CA LYS A 17 8.89 5.90 10.81
C LYS A 17 9.06 6.73 9.53
N LEU A 18 8.46 6.28 8.42
CA LEU A 18 8.46 7.00 7.14
C LEU A 18 7.84 8.39 7.24
N CYS A 19 6.89 8.63 8.16
CA CYS A 19 6.29 9.95 8.37
C CYS A 19 7.34 11.06 8.62
N ALA A 20 8.48 10.73 9.25
CA ALA A 20 9.57 11.67 9.53
C ALA A 20 10.36 12.09 8.29
N TYR A 21 10.02 11.59 7.10
CA TYR A 21 10.65 11.92 5.82
C TYR A 21 9.72 12.73 4.90
N SER A 22 8.56 13.15 5.38
CA SER A 22 7.60 13.94 4.60
C SER A 22 8.15 15.28 4.09
N ASP A 23 9.19 15.81 4.73
CA ASP A 23 9.96 17.01 4.34
C ASP A 23 11.41 16.69 3.91
N ARG A 24 11.82 15.42 3.95
CA ARG A 24 13.17 14.92 3.59
C ARG A 24 13.10 13.88 2.47
N ARG A 25 12.26 14.14 1.47
CA ARG A 25 11.95 13.20 0.39
C ARG A 25 13.14 12.92 -0.53
N GLU A 26 14.00 13.92 -0.75
CA GLU A 26 15.25 13.74 -1.51
C GLU A 26 16.23 12.78 -0.79
N GLU A 27 16.35 12.88 0.54
CA GLU A 27 17.15 11.97 1.37
C GLU A 27 16.64 10.54 1.23
N LEU A 28 15.32 10.36 1.37
CA LEU A 28 14.65 9.07 1.22
C LEU A 28 14.87 8.47 -0.17
N LEU A 29 14.71 9.27 -1.21
CA LEU A 29 14.83 8.82 -2.60
C LEU A 29 16.29 8.48 -2.97
N SER A 30 17.24 9.28 -2.50
CA SER A 30 18.67 9.00 -2.65
C SER A 30 19.05 7.68 -1.99
N TRP A 31 18.54 7.44 -0.77
CA TRP A 31 18.72 6.17 -0.09
C TRP A 31 18.11 5.01 -0.89
N LEU A 32 16.87 5.10 -1.35
CA LEU A 32 16.20 4.06 -2.14
C LEU A 32 17.06 3.65 -3.36
N TYR A 33 17.52 4.62 -4.15
CA TYR A 33 18.37 4.34 -5.31
C TYR A 33 19.72 3.70 -4.95
N SER A 34 20.28 4.03 -3.79
CA SER A 34 21.58 3.51 -3.36
C SER A 34 21.48 2.10 -2.77
N ALA A 35 20.45 1.83 -1.97
CA ALA A 35 20.31 0.60 -1.21
C ALA A 35 19.55 -0.48 -1.96
N LEU A 36 18.67 -0.09 -2.90
CA LEU A 36 17.76 -0.98 -3.63
C LEU A 36 17.78 -0.68 -5.13
N PRO A 37 18.95 -0.73 -5.81
CA PRO A 37 19.08 -0.33 -7.20
C PRO A 37 18.23 -1.17 -8.15
N GLU A 38 18.07 -2.48 -7.91
CA GLU A 38 17.25 -3.35 -8.77
C GLU A 38 15.75 -3.09 -8.60
N GLU A 39 15.30 -2.84 -7.37
CA GLU A 39 13.89 -2.64 -7.06
C GLU A 39 13.41 -1.21 -7.38
N THR A 40 14.34 -0.29 -7.62
CA THR A 40 14.07 1.09 -8.03
C THR A 40 14.17 1.32 -9.54
N ASN A 41 14.33 0.26 -10.34
CA ASN A 41 14.40 0.34 -11.81
C ASN A 41 13.18 1.02 -12.48
N TYR A 42 12.01 0.98 -11.85
CA TYR A 42 10.79 1.63 -12.35
C TYR A 42 10.57 3.06 -11.81
N LEU A 43 11.50 3.57 -10.99
CA LEU A 43 11.43 4.91 -10.43
C LEU A 43 12.17 5.87 -11.35
N HIS A 44 11.53 6.25 -12.45
CA HIS A 44 12.06 7.25 -13.38
C HIS A 44 10.94 8.05 -14.03
N ASP A 45 11.29 9.24 -14.55
CA ASP A 45 10.39 10.06 -15.35
C ASP A 45 10.22 9.51 -16.79
N PRO A 46 9.40 10.13 -17.64
CA PRO A 46 9.23 9.70 -19.04
C PRO A 46 10.50 9.78 -19.89
N ASP A 47 11.50 10.57 -19.49
CA ASP A 47 12.82 10.67 -20.13
C ASP A 47 13.83 9.65 -19.57
N HIS A 48 13.38 8.70 -18.74
CA HIS A 48 14.21 7.74 -17.99
C HIS A 48 15.23 8.38 -17.03
N LYS A 49 14.98 9.61 -16.58
CA LYS A 49 15.79 10.24 -15.53
C LYS A 49 15.29 9.81 -14.16
N LYS A 50 16.20 9.75 -13.20
CA LYS A 50 15.86 9.53 -11.79
C LYS A 50 14.86 10.60 -11.34
N LEU A 51 13.91 10.17 -10.53
CA LEU A 51 12.94 11.05 -9.89
C LEU A 51 13.66 12.04 -8.96
N THR A 52 13.02 13.18 -8.74
CA THR A 52 13.46 14.20 -7.77
C THR A 52 12.54 14.29 -6.54
N ASP A 53 11.36 13.66 -6.60
CA ASP A 53 10.40 13.59 -5.50
C ASP A 53 9.68 12.23 -5.52
N ILE A 54 9.12 11.81 -4.39
CA ILE A 54 8.45 10.52 -4.23
C ILE A 54 7.35 10.59 -3.17
N ASP A 55 6.23 9.91 -3.43
CA ASP A 55 5.14 9.76 -2.47
C ASP A 55 5.35 8.51 -1.57
N PRO A 56 4.72 8.44 -0.38
CA PRO A 56 4.98 7.37 0.58
C PRO A 56 4.44 6.01 0.14
N PHE A 57 3.42 5.95 -0.72
CA PHE A 57 2.89 4.68 -1.22
C PHE A 57 3.76 4.10 -2.33
N THR A 58 4.40 4.92 -3.16
CA THR A 58 5.43 4.45 -4.11
C THR A 58 6.65 3.91 -3.39
N VAL A 59 7.04 4.48 -2.24
CA VAL A 59 8.11 3.92 -1.37
C VAL A 59 7.77 2.49 -0.95
N PHE A 60 6.56 2.26 -0.42
CA PHE A 60 6.10 0.89 -0.11
C PHE A 60 5.89 0.03 -1.36
N GLY A 61 5.57 0.65 -2.50
CA GLY A 61 5.48 0.00 -3.80
C GLY A 61 6.76 -0.71 -4.19
N VAL A 62 7.94 -0.18 -3.83
CA VAL A 62 9.25 -0.86 -4.04
C VAL A 62 9.25 -2.28 -3.48
N MET A 63 8.64 -2.49 -2.32
CA MET A 63 8.48 -3.81 -1.69
C MET A 63 7.25 -4.58 -2.21
N ASN A 64 6.14 -3.88 -2.49
CA ASN A 64 4.83 -4.49 -2.70
C ASN A 64 4.45 -4.73 -4.17
N ARG A 65 5.40 -4.58 -5.09
CA ARG A 65 5.31 -5.02 -6.50
C ARG A 65 5.25 -6.56 -6.64
N HIS A 66 5.00 -7.05 -7.86
CA HIS A 66 5.16 -8.46 -8.23
C HIS A 66 6.65 -8.82 -8.37
N ILE A 67 7.32 -8.91 -7.22
CA ILE A 67 8.67 -9.45 -7.05
C ILE A 67 8.61 -10.71 -6.16
N SER A 68 9.68 -11.52 -6.15
CA SER A 68 9.71 -12.76 -5.38
C SER A 68 9.64 -12.50 -3.86
N GLN A 69 9.20 -13.49 -3.08
CA GLN A 69 9.10 -13.38 -1.62
C GLN A 69 10.46 -13.05 -0.99
N GLU A 70 11.54 -13.63 -1.54
CA GLU A 70 12.91 -13.39 -1.13
C GLU A 70 13.30 -11.93 -1.34
N LYS A 71 13.02 -11.37 -2.53
CA LYS A 71 13.26 -9.95 -2.82
C LYS A 71 12.44 -9.03 -1.89
N LYS A 72 11.19 -9.38 -1.59
CA LYS A 72 10.38 -8.63 -0.61
C LYS A 72 11.03 -8.63 0.78
N ALA A 73 11.55 -9.77 1.22
CA ALA A 73 12.25 -9.90 2.49
C ALA A 73 13.55 -9.08 2.53
N GLU A 74 14.29 -9.02 1.41
CA GLU A 74 15.48 -8.16 1.27
C GLU A 74 15.14 -6.67 1.39
N VAL A 75 14.09 -6.22 0.68
CA VAL A 75 13.59 -4.84 0.80
C VAL A 75 13.13 -4.53 2.22
N ALA A 76 12.36 -5.43 2.85
CA ALA A 76 11.91 -5.27 4.23
C ALA A 76 13.07 -5.18 5.22
N LYS A 77 14.15 -5.94 5.00
CA LYS A 77 15.37 -5.85 5.81
C LYS A 77 16.08 -4.50 5.62
N ALA A 78 16.17 -4.00 4.39
CA ALA A 78 16.73 -2.67 4.12
C ALA A 78 15.90 -1.57 4.81
N PHE A 79 14.56 -1.67 4.72
CA PHE A 79 13.63 -0.76 5.40
C PHE A 79 13.82 -0.79 6.91
N LYS A 80 13.92 -1.99 7.50
CA LYS A 80 14.16 -2.17 8.94
C LYS A 80 15.42 -1.43 9.40
N ILE A 81 16.52 -1.56 8.65
CA ILE A 81 17.82 -0.95 8.98
C ILE A 81 17.72 0.57 8.86
N PHE A 82 17.22 1.07 7.73
CA PHE A 82 17.19 2.51 7.45
C PHE A 82 16.24 3.26 8.40
N PHE A 83 15.01 2.75 8.56
CA PHE A 83 14.00 3.36 9.42
C PHE A 83 14.15 3.00 10.90
N LYS A 84 15.09 2.11 11.25
CA LYS A 84 15.29 1.59 12.61
C LYS A 84 13.98 1.03 13.19
N VAL A 85 13.36 0.12 12.44
CA VAL A 85 12.10 -0.54 12.83
C VAL A 85 12.41 -1.65 13.84
N ASP A 86 11.68 -1.71 14.94
CA ASP A 86 11.89 -2.72 15.98
C ASP A 86 11.33 -4.10 15.59
N GLU A 87 10.18 -4.11 14.91
CA GLU A 87 9.50 -5.32 14.42
C GLU A 87 10.41 -6.19 13.54
N PRO A 88 10.38 -7.52 13.67
CA PRO A 88 11.18 -8.41 12.84
C PRO A 88 10.81 -8.24 11.36
N SER A 89 11.81 -8.37 10.48
CA SER A 89 11.55 -8.33 9.04
C SER A 89 10.71 -9.55 8.63
N PRO A 90 9.59 -9.35 7.91
CA PRO A 90 8.75 -10.44 7.44
C PRO A 90 9.45 -11.31 6.42
N THR A 91 9.07 -12.59 6.40
CA THR A 91 9.56 -13.58 5.42
C THR A 91 8.45 -14.11 4.51
N ASP A 92 7.19 -13.84 4.86
CA ASP A 92 6.01 -14.23 4.11
C ASP A 92 5.10 -13.02 3.87
N PHE A 93 4.86 -12.72 2.59
CA PHE A 93 4.05 -11.61 2.13
C PHE A 93 2.76 -12.09 1.45
N ARG A 94 2.39 -13.37 1.58
CA ARG A 94 1.09 -13.87 1.09
C ARG A 94 -0.03 -13.14 1.83
N GLY A 95 -0.93 -12.50 1.09
CA GLY A 95 -1.98 -11.62 1.63
C GLY A 95 -1.66 -10.12 1.55
N VAL A 96 -0.44 -9.75 1.14
CA VAL A 96 -0.18 -8.39 0.67
C VAL A 96 -0.74 -8.25 -0.74
N SER A 97 -1.66 -7.30 -0.96
CA SER A 97 -2.21 -7.00 -2.29
C SER A 97 -1.13 -6.36 -3.17
N PRO A 98 -0.67 -7.01 -4.26
CA PRO A 98 0.48 -6.54 -5.02
C PRO A 98 0.12 -5.54 -6.14
N LEU A 99 1.03 -4.61 -6.46
CA LEU A 99 0.93 -3.75 -7.66
C LEU A 99 1.52 -4.42 -8.90
N ASN A 100 1.00 -4.04 -10.07
CA ASN A 100 1.70 -4.23 -11.33
C ASN A 100 3.03 -3.44 -11.31
N ASN A 101 4.14 -4.10 -11.67
CA ASN A 101 5.48 -3.54 -11.68
C ASN A 101 5.56 -2.26 -12.54
N GLU A 102 4.95 -2.27 -13.72
CA GLU A 102 4.98 -1.17 -14.69
C GLU A 102 4.11 0.03 -14.29
N ASN A 103 3.18 -0.16 -13.35
CA ASN A 103 2.27 0.89 -12.88
C ASN A 103 2.27 0.94 -11.35
N SER A 104 3.46 1.19 -10.81
CA SER A 104 3.75 1.09 -9.38
C SER A 104 4.12 2.43 -8.73
N MET A 105 4.02 3.52 -9.48
CA MET A 105 4.03 4.88 -8.94
C MET A 105 2.59 5.35 -8.71
N PHE A 106 2.34 6.05 -7.61
CA PHE A 106 1.03 6.60 -7.26
C PHE A 106 0.78 8.00 -7.83
N PHE A 107 1.73 8.51 -8.61
CA PHE A 107 1.64 9.78 -9.33
C PHE A 107 2.09 9.60 -10.78
N GLY A 108 1.83 10.60 -11.62
CA GLY A 108 2.30 10.64 -12.99
C GLY A 108 2.76 12.02 -13.42
N PHE A 109 3.14 12.13 -14.69
CA PHE A 109 3.72 13.35 -15.28
C PHE A 109 2.79 14.00 -16.32
N LYS A 110 1.62 13.39 -16.57
CA LYS A 110 0.81 13.63 -17.76
C LYS A 110 0.20 15.04 -17.81
N ASP A 111 -0.15 15.61 -16.67
CA ASP A 111 -0.92 16.85 -16.54
C ASP A 111 -0.16 17.98 -15.84
N GLY A 112 1.14 17.78 -15.56
CA GLY A 112 1.98 18.77 -14.89
C GLY A 112 1.70 18.98 -13.40
N LYS A 113 0.85 18.14 -12.78
CA LYS A 113 0.47 18.26 -11.36
C LYS A 113 1.31 17.42 -10.41
N THR A 114 2.35 16.75 -10.89
CA THR A 114 3.17 15.79 -10.12
C THR A 114 3.52 16.23 -8.70
N LYS A 115 3.94 17.48 -8.51
CA LYS A 115 4.29 18.00 -7.18
C LYS A 115 3.09 18.10 -6.24
N GLU A 116 1.95 18.55 -6.76
CA GLU A 116 0.69 18.62 -6.02
C GLU A 116 0.20 17.21 -5.67
N ASP A 117 0.22 16.31 -6.65
CA ASP A 117 -0.17 14.91 -6.50
C ASP A 117 0.63 14.19 -5.40
N ILE A 118 1.96 14.36 -5.39
CA ILE A 118 2.83 13.81 -4.36
C ILE A 118 2.53 14.43 -2.99
N ASN A 119 2.26 15.74 -2.93
CA ASN A 119 1.89 16.41 -1.67
C ASN A 119 0.57 15.88 -1.11
N ASN A 120 -0.45 15.70 -1.94
CA ASN A 120 -1.74 15.16 -1.51
C ASN A 120 -1.57 13.76 -0.90
N LEU A 121 -0.73 12.91 -1.50
CA LEU A 121 -0.44 11.57 -1.01
C LEU A 121 0.31 11.58 0.33
N TRP A 122 1.26 12.50 0.52
CA TRP A 122 1.92 12.71 1.81
C TRP A 122 0.95 13.21 2.87
N THR A 123 0.11 14.21 2.58
CA THR A 123 -0.86 14.74 3.54
C THR A 123 -1.85 13.66 3.96
N LEU A 124 -2.35 12.85 3.02
CA LEU A 124 -3.22 11.71 3.33
C LEU A 124 -2.47 10.68 4.21
N PHE A 125 -1.23 10.35 3.86
CA PHE A 125 -0.42 9.38 4.61
C PHE A 125 -0.18 9.82 6.05
N LEU A 126 0.18 11.09 6.28
CA LEU A 126 0.34 11.65 7.62
C LEU A 126 -0.99 11.63 8.40
N GLY A 127 -2.11 11.87 7.72
CA GLY A 127 -3.45 11.77 8.30
C GLY A 127 -3.83 10.35 8.73
N ILE A 128 -3.40 9.31 7.99
CA ILE A 128 -3.59 7.90 8.41
C ILE A 128 -3.00 7.65 9.80
N PHE A 129 -1.88 8.31 10.12
CA PHE A 129 -1.18 8.21 11.39
C PHE A 129 -1.55 9.34 12.37
N GLY A 130 -2.67 10.01 12.16
CA GLY A 130 -3.26 10.96 13.12
C GLY A 130 -2.58 12.33 13.19
N GLN A 131 -1.77 12.71 12.20
CA GLN A 131 -1.10 14.01 12.20
C GLN A 131 -1.96 15.13 11.60
N ASN A 132 -3.05 14.80 10.93
CA ASN A 132 -4.11 15.70 10.47
C ASN A 132 -5.45 14.93 10.37
N ASN A 133 -6.52 15.62 9.99
CA ASN A 133 -7.87 15.07 9.84
C ASN A 133 -8.37 15.09 8.38
N GLU A 134 -7.47 15.19 7.40
CA GLU A 134 -7.82 15.41 5.98
C GLU A 134 -7.98 14.11 5.17
N VAL A 135 -7.86 12.94 5.81
CA VAL A 135 -7.85 11.63 5.11
C VAL A 135 -9.10 11.43 4.24
N ALA A 136 -10.29 11.75 4.76
CA ALA A 136 -11.54 11.52 4.05
C ALA A 136 -11.65 12.41 2.80
N ASP A 137 -11.37 13.70 2.96
CA ASP A 137 -11.47 14.69 1.89
C ASP A 137 -10.43 14.42 0.80
N LEU A 138 -9.16 14.17 1.18
CA LEU A 138 -8.09 13.86 0.24
C LEU A 138 -8.32 12.53 -0.48
N PHE A 139 -8.83 11.50 0.21
CA PHE A 139 -9.18 10.25 -0.45
C PHE A 139 -10.25 10.46 -1.53
N ASN A 140 -11.31 11.19 -1.20
CA ASN A 140 -12.41 11.48 -2.12
C ASN A 140 -11.96 12.35 -3.31
N GLU A 141 -11.13 13.37 -3.04
CA GLU A 141 -10.60 14.26 -4.07
C GLU A 141 -9.68 13.52 -5.03
N MET A 142 -8.68 12.80 -4.50
CA MET A 142 -7.69 12.11 -5.33
C MET A 142 -8.32 10.99 -6.17
N THR A 143 -9.23 10.20 -5.60
CA THR A 143 -9.88 9.09 -6.34
C THR A 143 -10.83 9.55 -7.44
N ARG A 144 -11.24 10.83 -7.42
CA ARG A 144 -12.06 11.44 -8.49
C ARG A 144 -11.22 12.20 -9.52
N HIS A 145 -10.14 12.85 -9.07
CA HIS A 145 -9.50 13.91 -9.86
C HIS A 145 -8.00 13.70 -10.10
N GLN A 146 -7.29 12.97 -9.24
CA GLN A 146 -5.84 12.80 -9.36
C GLN A 146 -5.48 11.69 -10.36
N TYR A 147 -4.64 12.03 -11.34
CA TYR A 147 -4.21 11.08 -12.35
C TYR A 147 -3.45 9.90 -11.72
N GLY A 148 -3.80 8.68 -12.12
CA GLY A 148 -3.17 7.46 -11.60
C GLY A 148 -3.71 6.96 -10.26
N ILE A 149 -4.61 7.69 -9.59
CA ILE A 149 -5.25 7.27 -8.34
C ILE A 149 -6.64 6.67 -8.60
N LYS A 150 -6.80 5.40 -8.22
CA LYS A 150 -8.04 4.61 -8.23
C LYS A 150 -8.03 3.65 -7.01
N PHE A 151 -8.36 2.38 -7.23
CA PHE A 151 -8.30 1.33 -6.20
C PHE A 151 -6.89 1.07 -5.64
N ASN A 152 -5.81 1.47 -6.35
CA ASN A 152 -4.45 1.41 -5.81
C ASN A 152 -4.31 2.17 -4.49
N LEU A 153 -5.06 3.26 -4.28
CA LEU A 153 -5.04 3.95 -2.99
C LEU A 153 -5.53 3.07 -1.85
N THR A 154 -6.59 2.27 -2.07
CA THR A 154 -7.07 1.31 -1.06
C THR A 154 -6.02 0.24 -0.73
N MET A 155 -5.21 -0.17 -1.72
CA MET A 155 -4.10 -1.11 -1.53
C MET A 155 -2.98 -0.46 -0.70
N GLY A 156 -2.60 0.78 -1.06
CA GLY A 156 -1.59 1.56 -0.33
C GLY A 156 -1.97 1.75 1.14
N MET A 157 -3.22 2.11 1.40
CA MET A 157 -3.76 2.28 2.76
C MET A 157 -3.78 0.95 3.53
N TYR A 158 -4.11 -0.16 2.87
CA TYR A 158 -4.05 -1.49 3.46
C TYR A 158 -2.62 -1.89 3.86
N TRP A 159 -1.62 -1.61 3.02
CA TRP A 159 -0.23 -1.98 3.35
C TRP A 159 0.24 -1.35 4.66
N VAL A 160 -0.15 -0.11 4.92
CA VAL A 160 0.38 0.72 6.02
C VAL A 160 -0.51 0.70 7.25
N CYS A 161 -1.79 0.32 7.10
CA CYS A 161 -2.74 0.18 8.20
C CYS A 161 -3.71 -1.01 7.94
N PRO A 162 -3.19 -2.26 7.99
CA PRO A 162 -3.93 -3.46 7.62
C PRO A 162 -5.01 -3.87 8.62
N THR A 163 -5.04 -3.24 9.79
CA THR A 163 -6.11 -3.40 10.77
C THR A 163 -7.36 -2.63 10.40
N LYS A 164 -7.23 -1.48 9.69
CA LYS A 164 -8.33 -0.56 9.43
C LYS A 164 -8.91 -0.69 8.02
N TYR A 165 -8.05 -0.83 7.02
CA TYR A 165 -8.46 -0.76 5.61
C TYR A 165 -8.36 -2.14 4.95
N PHE A 166 -9.36 -2.56 4.19
CA PHE A 166 -9.27 -3.76 3.36
C PHE A 166 -8.91 -3.37 1.91
N PRO A 167 -8.04 -4.10 1.18
CA PRO A 167 -7.73 -3.72 -0.19
C PRO A 167 -8.91 -4.01 -1.12
N LEU A 168 -9.19 -3.10 -2.06
CA LEU A 168 -10.26 -3.25 -3.06
C LEU A 168 -9.69 -3.41 -4.47
N ASP A 169 -8.58 -4.11 -4.64
CA ASP A 169 -8.06 -4.53 -5.94
C ASP A 169 -8.98 -5.56 -6.63
N GLY A 170 -8.75 -5.83 -7.92
CA GLY A 170 -9.64 -6.69 -8.73
C GLY A 170 -9.94 -8.06 -8.09
N PRO A 171 -8.92 -8.84 -7.67
CA PRO A 171 -9.12 -10.09 -6.95
C PRO A 171 -9.96 -9.94 -5.68
N SER A 172 -9.68 -8.93 -4.87
CA SER A 172 -10.44 -8.67 -3.63
C SER A 172 -11.89 -8.35 -3.93
N ARG A 173 -12.18 -7.42 -4.86
CA ARG A 173 -13.56 -7.09 -5.24
C ARG A 173 -14.31 -8.32 -5.75
N LYS A 174 -13.69 -9.16 -6.59
CA LYS A 174 -14.30 -10.41 -7.07
C LYS A 174 -14.61 -11.36 -5.92
N TYR A 175 -13.68 -11.53 -4.98
CA TYR A 175 -13.84 -12.40 -3.81
C TYR A 175 -14.94 -11.92 -2.87
N LEU A 176 -15.01 -10.60 -2.64
CA LEU A 176 -16.02 -9.94 -1.79
C LEU A 176 -17.43 -10.05 -2.38
N ASN A 177 -17.58 -9.71 -3.66
CA ASN A 177 -18.88 -9.82 -4.35
C ASN A 177 -19.41 -11.26 -4.33
N ALA A 178 -18.53 -12.26 -4.53
CA ALA A 178 -18.91 -13.68 -4.44
C ALA A 178 -19.35 -14.13 -3.03
N ARG A 179 -19.08 -13.33 -1.99
CA ARG A 179 -19.44 -13.60 -0.58
C ARG A 179 -20.48 -12.63 -0.04
N GLY A 180 -21.18 -11.91 -0.93
CA GLY A 180 -22.27 -11.02 -0.54
C GLY A 180 -21.80 -9.77 0.20
N VAL A 181 -20.58 -9.31 -0.06
CA VAL A 181 -20.08 -7.96 0.28
C VAL A 181 -19.97 -7.20 -1.04
N PRO A 182 -20.99 -6.43 -1.44
CA PRO A 182 -21.03 -5.79 -2.75
C PRO A 182 -19.99 -4.67 -2.84
N VAL A 183 -19.16 -4.70 -3.89
CA VAL A 183 -18.22 -3.62 -4.21
C VAL A 183 -18.38 -3.24 -5.66
N SER A 184 -18.64 -1.95 -5.92
CA SER A 184 -18.85 -1.42 -7.27
C SER A 184 -17.55 -1.37 -8.08
N GLU A 185 -17.67 -1.16 -9.40
CA GLU A 185 -16.50 -0.91 -10.27
C GLU A 185 -15.94 0.51 -10.14
N GLN A 186 -16.69 1.43 -9.52
CA GLN A 186 -16.19 2.76 -9.17
C GLN A 186 -15.56 2.71 -7.78
N VAL A 187 -14.53 3.54 -7.57
CA VAL A 187 -13.92 3.69 -6.25
C VAL A 187 -14.97 4.30 -5.32
N PRO A 188 -15.28 3.65 -4.17
CA PRO A 188 -16.26 4.18 -3.23
C PRO A 188 -15.76 5.49 -2.62
N SER A 189 -16.66 6.29 -2.03
CA SER A 189 -16.22 7.37 -1.13
C SER A 189 -15.49 6.79 0.09
N TYR A 190 -14.75 7.62 0.82
CA TYR A 190 -14.04 7.19 2.02
C TYR A 190 -14.96 6.53 3.07
N ASP A 191 -16.15 7.08 3.30
CA ASP A 191 -17.10 6.52 4.25
C ASP A 191 -17.65 5.16 3.80
N GLU A 192 -17.95 5.02 2.51
CA GLU A 192 -18.34 3.74 1.93
C GLU A 192 -17.19 2.72 1.97
N PHE A 193 -15.96 3.17 1.74
CA PHE A 193 -14.77 2.34 1.86
C PHE A 193 -14.58 1.78 3.28
N LEU A 194 -14.79 2.62 4.30
CA LEU A 194 -14.76 2.19 5.70
C LEU A 194 -15.90 1.21 6.01
N LYS A 195 -17.11 1.47 5.51
CA LYS A 195 -18.25 0.55 5.67
C LYS A 195 -17.97 -0.82 5.04
N ILE A 196 -17.38 -0.86 3.85
CA ILE A 196 -16.97 -2.10 3.20
C ILE A 196 -15.92 -2.83 4.05
N SER A 197 -14.89 -2.12 4.54
CA SER A 197 -13.86 -2.73 5.40
C SER A 197 -14.46 -3.32 6.68
N GLU A 198 -15.41 -2.62 7.31
CA GLU A 198 -16.13 -3.13 8.48
C GLU A 198 -17.02 -4.33 8.15
N GLU A 199 -17.71 -4.32 7.01
CA GLU A 199 -18.53 -5.45 6.57
C GLU A 199 -17.67 -6.70 6.33
N VAL A 200 -16.48 -6.54 5.76
CA VAL A 200 -15.48 -7.62 5.63
C VAL A 200 -15.06 -8.12 7.01
N ARG A 201 -14.82 -7.23 7.97
CA ARG A 201 -14.46 -7.61 9.34
C ARG A 201 -15.54 -8.47 9.97
N GLN A 202 -16.80 -8.03 9.90
CA GLN A 202 -17.93 -8.73 10.50
C GLN A 202 -18.20 -10.07 9.81
N LYS A 203 -18.31 -10.09 8.47
CA LYS A 203 -18.72 -11.30 7.73
C LYS A 203 -17.59 -12.30 7.51
N LEU A 204 -16.36 -11.84 7.29
CA LEU A 204 -15.26 -12.69 6.84
C LEU A 204 -14.16 -12.88 7.88
N CYS A 205 -14.10 -12.02 8.91
CA CYS A 205 -13.13 -12.14 10.00
C CYS A 205 -13.78 -12.48 11.35
N GLY A 206 -15.09 -12.74 11.39
CA GLY A 206 -15.83 -13.03 12.62
C GLY A 206 -15.81 -11.88 13.63
N GLY A 207 -15.70 -10.64 13.16
CA GLY A 207 -15.58 -9.44 14.02
C GLY A 207 -14.20 -9.25 14.65
N SER A 208 -13.20 -10.06 14.29
CA SER A 208 -11.85 -9.96 14.86
C SER A 208 -11.18 -8.61 14.55
N THR A 209 -10.57 -8.03 15.57
CA THR A 209 -9.75 -6.80 15.48
C THR A 209 -8.25 -7.09 15.54
N ALA A 210 -7.85 -8.36 15.47
CA ALA A 210 -6.44 -8.75 15.46
C ALA A 210 -5.71 -8.19 14.22
N ASP A 211 -4.42 -7.90 14.37
CA ASP A 211 -3.59 -7.30 13.30
C ASP A 211 -3.59 -8.09 11.99
N ASN A 212 -3.83 -9.39 12.05
CA ASN A 212 -3.84 -10.28 10.90
C ASN A 212 -5.24 -10.63 10.37
N ALA A 213 -6.32 -10.04 10.91
CA ALA A 213 -7.69 -10.40 10.54
C ALA A 213 -7.95 -10.28 9.02
N PHE A 214 -7.67 -9.11 8.44
CA PHE A 214 -7.75 -8.93 6.98
C PHE A 214 -6.67 -9.69 6.23
N ALA A 215 -5.50 -9.90 6.82
CA ALA A 215 -4.41 -10.66 6.21
C ALA A 215 -4.75 -12.13 6.00
N ILE A 216 -5.58 -12.73 6.87
CA ILE A 216 -6.10 -14.08 6.69
C ILE A 216 -6.98 -14.15 5.44
N VAL A 217 -7.94 -13.22 5.29
CA VAL A 217 -8.85 -13.18 4.13
C VAL A 217 -8.09 -12.90 2.82
N THR A 218 -7.17 -11.94 2.82
CA THR A 218 -6.38 -11.61 1.63
C THR A 218 -5.39 -12.71 1.26
N ARG A 219 -4.92 -13.51 2.23
CA ARG A 219 -4.15 -14.73 1.94
C ARG A 219 -5.01 -15.80 1.25
N ASP A 220 -6.27 -15.96 1.65
CA ASP A 220 -7.19 -16.85 0.94
C ASP A 220 -7.46 -16.36 -0.50
N ILE A 221 -7.60 -15.05 -0.69
CA ILE A 221 -7.68 -14.43 -2.02
C ILE A 221 -6.44 -14.80 -2.84
N TYR A 222 -5.25 -14.62 -2.29
CA TYR A 222 -3.99 -15.00 -2.94
C TYR A 222 -3.99 -16.47 -3.38
N TYR A 223 -4.36 -17.40 -2.51
CA TYR A 223 -4.41 -18.81 -2.90
C TYR A 223 -5.49 -19.11 -3.94
N SER A 224 -6.62 -18.39 -3.93
CA SER A 224 -7.67 -18.59 -4.93
C SER A 224 -7.27 -18.17 -6.34
N THR A 225 -6.35 -17.21 -6.47
CA THR A 225 -5.84 -16.73 -7.77
C THR A 225 -4.65 -17.52 -8.28
N HIS A 226 -3.94 -18.24 -7.40
CA HIS A 226 -2.73 -19.00 -7.74
C HIS A 226 -2.96 -20.53 -7.79
N LYS A 227 -4.16 -21.02 -7.48
CA LYS A 227 -4.55 -22.45 -7.58
C LYS A 227 -4.84 -22.94 -9.01
N ALA A 228 -4.30 -22.27 -10.02
CA ALA A 228 -4.48 -22.62 -11.44
C ALA A 228 -3.15 -22.80 -12.20
N GLN A 229 -2.06 -23.14 -11.51
CA GLN A 229 -0.81 -23.61 -12.12
C GLN A 229 -0.43 -24.97 -11.56
#